data_AF-A0A971SAC7-F1
#
_entry.id   AF-A0A971SAC7-F1
#
_cell.length_a   1.000
_cell.length_b   1.000
_cell.length_c   1.000
_cell.angle_alpha   90.00
_cell.angle_beta   90.00
_cell.angle_gamma   90.00
#
_symmetry.space_group_name_H-M   'P 1'
#
loop_
_entity.id
_entity.type
_entity.pdbx_description
1 polymer ?
#
loop_
_entity_poly.entity_id
_entity_poly.type
_entity_poly.pdbx_seq_one_letter_code
_entity_poly.pdbx_strand_id
1 'polypeptide(L)'
;MNKRRRFFQDKLGEKGFGLLEVLAAMALLALGFTSVFVSLGSAAAWNREAARSTQAINLAAGVIEYYKARPDQIRAMPETAVSDLGIGMEEPPGVTAMVTVTEYYIPGLYQVTVRVNWSVKGEERNEVLGCVLPGW
;
A
#
# COMPACT_ATOMS: atom_id res chain seq x y z
N MET A 1 51.63 -22.42 -47.38
CA MET A 1 50.75 -21.24 -47.22
C MET A 1 49.34 -21.72 -46.84
N ASN A 2 49.11 -22.33 -45.67
CA ASN A 2 49.09 -21.88 -44.27
C ASN A 2 47.67 -21.55 -43.75
N LYS A 3 46.96 -22.63 -43.35
CA LYS A 3 46.33 -22.85 -42.02
C LYS A 3 45.25 -21.92 -41.45
N ARG A 4 44.89 -20.76 -42.01
CA ARG A 4 43.96 -19.84 -41.33
C ARG A 4 42.46 -20.07 -41.55
N ARG A 5 42.03 -20.87 -42.53
CA ARG A 5 40.59 -21.01 -42.84
C ARG A 5 39.88 -22.22 -42.22
N ARG A 6 40.61 -23.21 -41.68
CA ARG A 6 40.01 -24.42 -41.09
C ARG A 6 39.69 -24.34 -39.60
N PHE A 7 40.15 -23.30 -38.89
CA PHE A 7 39.93 -23.22 -37.43
C PHE A 7 38.55 -22.66 -37.05
N PHE A 8 37.87 -21.98 -37.97
CA PHE A 8 36.59 -21.31 -37.68
C PHE A 8 35.35 -22.08 -38.16
N GLN A 9 35.50 -23.15 -38.95
CA GLN A 9 34.37 -23.87 -39.53
C GLN A 9 34.00 -25.18 -38.79
N ASP A 10 34.93 -25.78 -38.06
CA ASP A 10 34.71 -27.06 -37.35
C ASP A 10 34.08 -26.92 -35.95
N LYS A 11 33.78 -25.69 -35.48
CA LYS A 11 33.15 -25.46 -34.16
C LYS A 11 31.65 -25.19 -34.19
N LEU A 12 31.02 -25.18 -35.36
CA LEU A 12 29.60 -24.84 -35.53
C LEU A 12 28.75 -25.97 -36.13
N GLY A 13 29.32 -27.15 -36.38
CA GLY A 13 28.62 -28.30 -36.94
C GLY A 13 28.45 -29.46 -35.94
N GLU A 14 27.19 -29.79 -35.63
CA GLU A 14 26.72 -31.12 -35.23
C GLU A 14 27.17 -31.71 -33.87
N LYS A 15 26.83 -31.04 -32.77
CA LYS A 15 26.57 -31.78 -31.51
C LYS A 15 25.27 -31.27 -30.90
N GLY A 16 24.29 -32.16 -30.79
CA GLY A 16 23.10 -31.90 -29.99
C GLY A 16 23.52 -31.39 -28.62
N PHE A 17 22.78 -30.41 -28.10
CA PHE A 17 23.09 -29.71 -26.84
C PHE A 17 23.60 -30.71 -25.80
N GLY A 18 24.84 -30.52 -25.35
CA GLY A 18 25.41 -31.35 -24.31
C GLY A 18 24.58 -31.20 -23.04
N LEU A 19 24.51 -32.26 -22.23
CA LEU A 19 23.77 -32.27 -20.96
C LEU A 19 24.11 -31.06 -20.07
N LEU A 20 25.37 -30.60 -20.13
CA LEU A 20 25.85 -29.40 -19.44
C LEU A 20 25.23 -28.09 -19.97
N GLU A 21 25.06 -27.95 -21.29
CA GLU A 21 24.47 -26.77 -21.92
C GLU A 21 22.96 -26.71 -21.65
N VAL A 22 22.29 -27.86 -21.63
CA VAL A 22 20.88 -27.96 -21.23
C VAL A 22 20.71 -27.57 -19.77
N LEU A 23 21.57 -28.08 -18.87
CA LEU A 23 21.55 -27.71 -17.45
C LEU A 23 21.85 -26.23 -17.23
N ALA A 24 22.82 -25.67 -17.96
CA ALA A 24 23.13 -24.25 -17.90
C ALA A 24 21.97 -23.38 -18.40
N ALA A 25 21.33 -23.78 -19.51
CA ALA A 25 20.14 -23.10 -20.03
C ALA A 25 18.96 -23.19 -19.05
N MET A 26 18.74 -24.35 -18.42
CA MET A 26 17.72 -24.51 -17.39
C MET A 26 18.00 -23.69 -16.13
N ALA A 27 19.26 -23.58 -15.72
CA ALA A 27 19.67 -22.73 -14.59
C ALA A 27 19.45 -21.24 -14.90
N LEU A 28 19.81 -20.79 -16.10
CA LEU A 28 19.58 -19.41 -16.55
C LEU A 28 18.09 -19.11 -16.72
N LEU A 29 17.30 -20.07 -17.22
CA LEU A 29 15.84 -19.95 -17.26
C LEU A 29 15.26 -19.88 -15.86
N ALA A 30 15.67 -20.74 -14.93
CA ALA A 30 15.19 -20.69 -13.55
C ALA A 30 15.49 -19.34 -12.88
N LEU A 31 16.70 -18.81 -13.03
CA LEU A 31 17.07 -17.49 -12.54
C LEU A 31 16.25 -16.37 -13.22
N GLY A 32 16.07 -16.44 -14.54
CA GLY A 32 15.24 -15.49 -15.29
C GLY A 32 13.77 -15.51 -14.87
N PHE A 33 13.18 -16.70 -14.71
CA PHE A 33 11.79 -16.88 -14.28
C PHE A 33 11.56 -16.36 -12.85
N THR A 34 12.49 -16.59 -11.91
CA THR A 34 12.34 -16.04 -10.55
C THR A 34 12.26 -14.50 -10.53
N SER A 35 12.99 -13.80 -11.42
CA SER A 35 12.96 -12.33 -11.50
C SER A 35 11.59 -11.77 -11.90
N VAL A 36 10.86 -12.47 -12.79
CA VAL A 36 9.54 -12.05 -13.26
C VAL A 36 8.45 -12.33 -12.21
N PHE A 37 8.57 -13.42 -11.45
CA PHE A 37 7.63 -13.71 -10.37
C PHE A 37 7.76 -12.75 -9.18
N VAL A 38 8.98 -12.29 -8.88
CA VAL A 38 9.21 -11.28 -7.83
C VAL A 38 8.56 -9.95 -8.19
N SER A 39 8.68 -9.49 -9.44
CA SER A 39 8.14 -8.19 -9.89
C SER A 39 6.60 -8.17 -9.95
N LEU A 40 5.97 -9.29 -10.34
CA LEU A 40 4.51 -9.45 -10.30
C LEU A 40 3.98 -9.51 -8.86
N GLY A 41 4.71 -10.17 -7.96
CA GLY A 41 4.39 -10.21 -6.53
C GLY A 41 4.45 -8.83 -5.87
N SER A 42 5.43 -7.99 -6.25
CA SER A 42 5.50 -6.60 -5.76
C SER A 42 4.37 -5.72 -6.29
N ALA A 43 3.96 -5.88 -7.56
CA ALA A 43 2.85 -5.10 -8.12
C ALA A 43 1.51 -5.43 -7.45
N ALA A 44 1.23 -6.72 -7.21
CA ALA A 44 0.02 -7.13 -6.49
C ALA A 44 0.02 -6.65 -5.03
N ALA A 45 1.19 -6.64 -4.37
CA ALA A 45 1.33 -6.11 -3.02
C ALA A 45 1.10 -4.59 -2.99
N TRP A 46 1.67 -3.84 -3.93
CA TRP A 46 1.47 -2.39 -4.04
C TRP A 46 0.03 -2.01 -4.35
N ASN A 47 -0.66 -2.76 -5.22
CA ASN A 47 -2.07 -2.52 -5.51
C ASN A 47 -2.96 -2.76 -4.28
N ARG A 48 -2.66 -3.80 -3.48
CA ARG A 48 -3.38 -4.05 -2.22
C ARG A 48 -3.11 -2.95 -1.19
N GLU A 49 -1.90 -2.43 -1.14
CA GLU A 49 -1.55 -1.31 -0.26
C GLU A 49 -2.29 -0.02 -0.66
N ALA A 50 -2.25 0.33 -1.94
CA ALA A 50 -2.94 1.51 -2.45
C ALA A 50 -4.46 1.42 -2.26
N ALA A 51 -5.04 0.23 -2.42
CA ALA A 51 -6.45 0.00 -2.15
C ALA A 51 -6.80 0.24 -0.66
N ARG A 52 -5.94 -0.21 0.27
CA ARG A 52 -6.13 0.00 1.71
C ARG A 52 -5.97 1.46 2.11
N SER A 53 -4.94 2.15 1.61
CA SER A 53 -4.77 3.60 1.83
C SER A 53 -5.97 4.39 1.28
N THR A 54 -6.46 4.07 0.08
CA THR A 54 -7.68 4.69 -0.48
C THR A 54 -8.90 4.46 0.42
N GLN A 55 -9.07 3.23 0.92
CA GLN A 55 -10.17 2.90 1.84
C GLN A 55 -10.04 3.66 3.17
N ALA A 56 -8.82 3.79 3.70
CA ALA A 56 -8.53 4.53 4.91
C ALA A 56 -8.86 6.02 4.76
N ILE A 57 -8.45 6.63 3.63
CA ILE A 57 -8.77 8.02 3.30
C ILE A 57 -10.28 8.22 3.16
N ASN A 58 -10.98 7.31 2.48
CA ASN A 58 -12.45 7.40 2.33
C ASN A 58 -13.18 7.32 3.67
N LEU A 59 -12.72 6.46 4.58
CA LEU A 59 -13.26 6.37 5.94
C LEU A 59 -13.02 7.68 6.69
N ALA A 60 -11.78 8.19 6.67
CA ALA A 60 -11.42 9.44 7.33
C ALA A 60 -12.22 10.64 6.80
N ALA A 61 -12.37 10.72 5.47
CA ALA A 61 -13.18 11.74 4.81
C ALA A 61 -14.66 11.62 5.20
N GLY A 62 -15.19 10.40 5.29
CA GLY A 62 -16.55 10.16 5.77
C GLY A 62 -16.77 10.72 7.17
N VAL A 63 -15.87 10.43 8.11
CA VAL A 63 -15.93 10.95 9.49
C VAL A 63 -15.91 12.48 9.50
N ILE A 64 -15.03 13.10 8.70
CA ILE A 64 -14.97 14.56 8.58
C ILE A 64 -16.28 15.13 8.04
N GLU A 65 -16.84 14.55 6.98
CA GLU A 65 -18.12 14.99 6.42
C GLU A 65 -19.28 14.81 7.42
N TYR A 66 -19.24 13.79 8.28
CA TYR A 66 -20.21 13.64 9.38
C TYR A 66 -20.18 14.83 10.34
N TYR A 67 -19.00 15.25 10.79
CA TYR A 67 -18.86 16.41 11.67
C TYR A 67 -19.21 17.71 10.96
N LYS A 68 -18.81 17.86 9.70
CA LYS A 68 -19.16 19.02 8.88
C LYS A 68 -20.67 19.15 8.67
N ALA A 69 -21.41 18.04 8.60
CA ALA A 69 -22.86 18.03 8.53
C ALA A 69 -23.55 18.32 9.87
N ARG A 70 -22.85 18.18 10.99
CA ARG A 70 -23.37 18.35 12.37
C ARG A 70 -22.42 19.21 13.21
N PRO A 71 -22.23 20.49 12.85
CA PRO A 71 -21.34 21.39 13.58
C PRO A 71 -21.75 21.57 15.04
N ASP A 72 -23.03 21.37 15.37
CA ASP A 72 -23.60 21.40 16.73
C ASP A 72 -23.06 20.29 17.64
N GLN A 73 -22.54 19.21 17.05
CA GLN A 73 -21.97 18.07 17.76
C GLN A 73 -20.44 18.15 17.90
N ILE A 74 -19.80 19.14 17.27
CA ILE A 74 -18.35 19.31 17.35
C ILE A 74 -18.00 19.87 18.72
N ARG A 75 -17.33 19.05 19.53
CA ARG A 75 -16.81 19.41 20.84
C ARG A 75 -15.42 18.82 21.01
N ALA A 76 -14.59 19.49 21.79
CA ALA A 76 -13.27 18.96 22.12
C ALA A 76 -13.42 17.56 22.75
N MET A 77 -12.72 16.59 22.15
CA MET A 77 -12.72 15.21 22.61
C MET A 77 -11.30 14.63 22.50
N PRO A 78 -10.89 13.81 23.47
CA PRO A 78 -9.65 13.05 23.37
C PRO A 78 -9.72 12.04 22.22
N GLU A 79 -8.59 11.43 21.89
CA GLU A 79 -8.53 10.38 20.88
C GLU A 79 -9.51 9.25 21.22
N THR A 80 -10.55 9.09 20.39
CA THR A 80 -11.68 8.19 20.61
C THR A 80 -11.90 7.33 19.37
N ALA A 81 -12.17 6.04 19.55
CA ALA A 81 -12.42 5.14 18.42
C ALA A 81 -13.73 5.50 17.72
N VAL A 82 -13.75 5.42 16.39
CA VAL A 82 -14.95 5.71 15.58
C VAL A 82 -16.12 4.81 15.96
N SER A 83 -15.84 3.55 16.30
CA SER A 83 -16.84 2.59 16.79
C SER A 83 -17.56 3.04 18.06
N ASP A 84 -16.88 3.79 18.93
CA ASP A 84 -17.45 4.28 20.20
C ASP A 84 -18.27 5.58 20.03
N LEU A 85 -18.14 6.26 18.89
CA LEU A 85 -18.82 7.53 18.62
C LEU A 85 -20.27 7.36 18.14
N GLY A 86 -20.71 6.13 17.82
CA GLY A 86 -22.08 5.87 17.37
C GLY A 86 -22.44 6.53 16.04
N ILE A 87 -21.45 6.92 15.23
CA ILE A 87 -21.64 7.65 13.96
C ILE A 87 -22.17 6.77 12.82
N GLY A 88 -22.37 5.47 13.07
CA GLY A 88 -22.94 4.52 12.10
C GLY A 88 -22.02 4.22 10.91
N MET A 89 -20.72 4.52 11.04
CA MET A 89 -19.73 4.12 10.04
C MET A 89 -19.18 2.74 10.36
N GLU A 90 -19.21 1.88 9.36
CA GLU A 90 -18.63 0.54 9.46
C GLU A 90 -17.13 0.61 9.18
N GLU A 91 -16.34 0.16 10.15
CA GLU A 91 -14.90 0.02 9.97
C GLU A 91 -14.61 -1.22 9.12
N PRO A 92 -13.82 -1.10 8.03
CA PRO A 92 -13.37 -2.25 7.28
C PRO A 92 -12.57 -3.24 8.15
N PRO A 93 -12.60 -4.55 7.84
CA PRO A 93 -11.88 -5.54 8.62
C PRO A 93 -10.37 -5.29 8.60
N GLY A 94 -9.75 -5.26 9.79
CA GLY A 94 -8.32 -5.02 9.96
C GLY A 94 -7.91 -3.55 9.83
N VAL A 95 -8.88 -2.64 9.87
CA VAL A 95 -8.70 -1.19 9.93
C VAL A 95 -9.28 -0.68 11.25
N THR A 96 -8.67 0.33 11.85
CA THR A 96 -9.16 0.98 13.08
C THR A 96 -9.05 2.48 12.91
N ALA A 97 -10.14 3.21 13.14
CA ALA A 97 -10.17 4.66 13.01
C ALA A 97 -10.33 5.33 14.39
N MET A 98 -9.50 6.34 14.63
CA MET A 98 -9.49 7.16 15.83
C MET A 98 -9.76 8.61 15.45
N VAL A 99 -10.54 9.30 16.26
CA VAL A 99 -10.87 10.72 16.08
C VAL A 99 -10.39 11.50 17.29
N THR A 100 -9.74 12.63 17.04
CA THR A 100 -9.36 13.60 18.04
C THR A 100 -9.94 14.94 17.63
N VAL A 101 -10.63 15.61 18.55
CA VAL A 101 -11.14 16.97 18.32
C VAL A 101 -10.52 17.90 19.33
N THR A 102 -9.77 18.88 18.85
CA THR A 102 -9.13 19.88 19.71
C THR A 102 -9.66 21.26 19.39
N GLU A 103 -9.82 22.10 20.41
CA GLU A 103 -10.14 23.51 20.18
C GLU A 103 -8.98 24.18 19.43
N TYR A 104 -9.31 24.95 18.40
CA TYR A 104 -8.34 25.68 17.60
C TYR A 104 -8.00 27.02 18.26
N TYR A 105 -6.94 27.68 17.81
CA TYR A 105 -6.54 28.96 18.41
C TYR A 105 -7.59 30.07 18.27
N ILE A 106 -8.49 29.95 17.28
CA ILE A 106 -9.64 30.85 17.10
C ILE A 106 -10.83 30.27 17.86
N PRO A 107 -11.43 31.02 18.79
CA PRO A 107 -12.63 30.58 19.51
C PRO A 107 -13.76 30.18 18.56
N GLY A 108 -14.43 29.06 18.88
CA GLY A 108 -15.50 28.51 18.05
C GLY A 108 -15.04 27.72 16.83
N LEU A 109 -13.73 27.59 16.60
CA LEU A 109 -13.16 26.64 15.64
C LEU A 109 -12.56 25.44 16.36
N TYR A 110 -12.71 24.27 15.76
CA TYR A 110 -12.18 23.01 16.25
C TYR A 110 -11.40 22.32 15.13
N GLN A 111 -10.26 21.77 15.48
CA GLN A 111 -9.50 20.89 14.61
C GLN A 111 -9.96 19.45 14.84
N VAL A 112 -10.58 18.86 13.83
CA VAL A 112 -10.96 17.46 13.80
C VAL A 112 -9.86 16.70 13.06
N THR A 113 -9.23 15.75 13.76
CA THR A 113 -8.18 14.89 13.21
C THR A 113 -8.66 13.44 13.25
N VAL A 114 -8.67 12.78 12.11
CA VAL A 114 -9.04 11.38 11.98
C VAL A 114 -7.79 10.59 11.57
N ARG A 115 -7.41 9.63 12.40
CA ARG A 115 -6.30 8.71 12.14
C ARG A 115 -6.86 7.34 11.85
N VAL A 116 -6.49 6.77 10.72
CA VAL A 116 -6.90 5.42 10.34
C VAL A 116 -5.67 4.54 10.27
N ASN A 117 -5.65 3.49 11.09
CA ASN A 117 -4.53 2.56 11.20
C ASN A 117 -4.88 1.20 10.58
N TRP A 118 -3.91 0.55 9.94
CA TRP A 118 -4.02 -0.83 9.47
C TRP A 118 -2.65 -1.54 9.53
N SER A 119 -2.65 -2.87 9.48
CA SER A 119 -1.41 -3.66 9.46
C SER A 119 -1.18 -4.38 8.14
N VAL A 120 0.06 -4.34 7.65
CA VAL A 120 0.50 -5.02 6.43
C VAL A 120 1.76 -5.79 6.75
N LYS A 121 1.66 -7.13 6.73
CA LYS A 121 2.79 -8.03 7.05
C LYS A 121 3.44 -7.74 8.42
N GLY A 122 2.65 -7.29 9.39
CA GLY A 122 3.13 -6.94 10.73
C GLY A 122 3.70 -5.53 10.87
N GLU A 123 3.78 -4.75 9.78
CA GLU A 123 4.06 -3.32 9.85
C GLU A 123 2.75 -2.54 10.02
N GLU A 124 2.69 -1.69 11.03
CA GLU A 124 1.60 -0.73 11.16
C GLU A 124 1.77 0.41 10.16
N ARG A 125 0.66 0.77 9.54
CA ARG A 125 0.51 1.89 8.62
C ARG A 125 -0.62 2.76 9.09
N ASN A 126 -0.55 4.04 8.76
CA ASN A 126 -1.60 4.98 9.08
C ASN A 126 -1.78 6.02 7.98
N GLU A 127 -3.00 6.53 7.89
CA GLU A 127 -3.34 7.76 7.21
C GLU A 127 -3.92 8.71 8.25
N VAL A 128 -3.58 9.99 8.13
CA VAL A 128 -4.11 11.04 9.01
C VAL A 128 -4.73 12.12 8.14
N LEU A 129 -6.00 12.39 8.38
CA LEU A 129 -6.71 13.49 7.73
C LEU A 129 -7.17 14.47 8.81
N GLY A 130 -6.89 15.75 8.61
CA GLY A 130 -7.25 16.82 9.52
C GLY A 130 -8.00 17.93 8.81
N CYS A 131 -9.01 18.48 9.47
CA CYS A 131 -9.71 19.68 9.01
C CYS A 131 -10.03 20.60 10.20
N VAL A 132 -10.24 21.87 9.90
CA VAL A 132 -10.73 22.85 10.88
C VAL A 132 -12.18 23.16 10.54
N LEU A 133 -13.06 22.96 11.51
CA LEU A 133 -14.51 23.15 11.38
C LEU A 133 -15.01 24.08 12.48
N PRO A 134 -16.00 24.92 12.20
CA PRO A 134 -16.66 25.69 13.24
C PRO A 134 -17.60 24.79 14.05
N GLY A 135 -17.68 25.03 15.37
CA GLY A 135 -18.70 24.45 16.24
C GLY A 135 -19.64 25.55 16.73
N TRP A 136 -20.94 25.37 16.55
CA TRP A 136 -21.99 26.32 16.95
C TRP A 136 -23.28 25.63 17.37
#